data_AF-A0A1I6LR45-F1
#
_entry.id   AF-A0A1I6LR45-F1
#
_cell.length_a   1.000
_cell.length_b   1.000
_cell.length_c   1.000
_cell.angle_alpha   90.00
_cell.angle_beta   90.00
_cell.angle_gamma   90.00
#
_symmetry.space_group_name_H-M   'P 1'
#
loop_
_entity.id
_entity.type
_entity.pdbx_description
1 polymer ?
#
loop_
_entity_poly.entity_id
_entity_poly.type
_entity_poly.pdbx_seq_one_letter_code
_entity_poly.pdbx_strand_id
1 'polypeptide(L)' 'MAGKLCPNCNQYTFFETATGRKCTKCNYEMTVPSNSGKGGKGQKCPNCNKYTVFNNKCSSCGAKFSKNDI' A
#
# COMPACT_ATOMS: atom_id res chain seq x y z
N MET A 1 12.54 -11.06 20.37
CA MET A 1 11.56 -11.08 19.25
C MET A 1 12.35 -11.24 17.95
N ALA A 2 12.14 -12.32 17.21
CA ALA A 2 12.74 -12.44 15.88
C ALA A 2 11.89 -11.66 14.88
N GLY A 3 12.50 -10.77 14.08
CA GLY A 3 11.82 -10.09 12.99
C GLY A 3 11.55 -11.05 11.83
N LYS A 4 10.70 -10.65 10.88
CA LYS A 4 10.57 -11.36 9.60
C LYS A 4 11.76 -11.06 8.69
N LEU A 5 11.93 -11.88 7.66
CA LEU A 5 12.86 -11.62 6.57
C LEU A 5 12.47 -10.31 5.88
N CYS A 6 13.39 -9.36 5.85
CA CYS A 6 13.24 -8.13 5.08
C CYS A 6 13.46 -8.44 3.59
N PRO A 7 12.55 -8.05 2.68
CA PRO A 7 12.69 -8.33 1.25
C PRO A 7 13.79 -7.51 0.56
N ASN A 8 14.32 -6.48 1.23
CA ASN A 8 15.36 -5.61 0.68
C ASN A 8 16.78 -6.05 1.08
N CYS A 9 16.99 -6.42 2.34
CA CYS A 9 18.32 -6.81 2.84
C CYS A 9 18.45 -8.28 3.23
N ASN A 10 17.40 -9.08 3.07
CA ASN A 10 17.36 -10.52 3.39
C ASN A 10 17.80 -10.86 4.83
N GLN A 11 17.62 -9.92 5.77
CA GLN A 11 17.88 -10.11 7.20
C GLN A 11 16.58 -10.22 7.98
N TYR A 12 16.59 -10.95 9.11
CA TYR A 12 15.46 -11.14 10.01
C TYR A 12 15.21 -9.91 10.92
N THR A 13 15.15 -8.74 10.29
CA THR A 13 15.09 -7.43 10.93
C THR A 13 13.85 -6.64 10.54
N PHE A 14 12.83 -7.32 9.99
CA PHE A 14 11.58 -6.70 9.56
C PHE A 14 10.48 -6.86 10.62
N PHE A 15 10.20 -5.78 11.36
CA PHE A 15 9.32 -5.78 12.53
C PHE A 15 7.98 -5.12 12.22
N GLU A 16 6.95 -5.47 12.97
CA GLU A 16 5.62 -4.87 12.86
C GLU A 16 5.56 -3.50 13.53
N THR A 17 4.85 -2.57 12.90
CA THR A 17 4.62 -1.19 13.35
C THR A 17 3.13 -0.89 13.30
N ALA A 18 2.70 0.18 13.97
CA ALA A 18 1.29 0.59 14.00
C ALA A 18 0.65 0.77 12.60
N THR A 19 1.46 1.08 11.59
CA THR A 19 1.02 1.35 10.22
C THR A 19 1.47 0.28 9.21
N GLY A 20 2.14 -0.79 9.65
CA GLY A 20 2.63 -1.85 8.77
C GLY A 20 3.86 -2.58 9.32
N ARG A 21 4.95 -2.62 8.54
CA ARG A 21 6.22 -3.21 8.96
C ARG A 21 7.42 -2.34 8.57
N LYS A 22 8.45 -2.31 9.42
CA LYS A 22 9.69 -1.56 9.21
C LYS A 22 10.92 -2.43 9.44
N CYS A 23 11.91 -2.29 8.57
CA CYS A 23 13.22 -2.91 8.72
C CYS A 23 14.17 -1.99 9.48
N THR A 24 14.75 -2.46 10.58
CA THR A 24 15.67 -1.66 11.41
C THR A 24 17.09 -1.55 10.84
N LYS A 25 17.43 -2.34 9.81
CA LYS A 25 18.78 -2.35 9.21
C LYS A 25 18.89 -1.50 7.94
N CYS A 26 17.89 -1.57 7.06
CA CYS A 26 17.90 -0.86 5.78
C CYS A 26 16.78 0.18 5.65
N ASN A 27 16.04 0.47 6.73
CA ASN A 27 14.92 1.42 6.77
C ASN A 27 13.78 1.12 5.78
N TYR A 28 13.74 -0.08 5.19
CA TYR A 28 12.65 -0.50 4.31
C TYR A 28 11.33 -0.61 5.08
N GLU A 29 10.27 0.02 4.57
CA GLU A 29 8.95 0.05 5.19
C GLU A 29 7.88 -0.50 4.23
N MET A 30 7.07 -1.46 4.71
CA MET A 30 5.79 -1.79 4.10
C MET A 30 4.69 -1.17 4.94
N THR A 31 4.13 -0.07 4.46
CA THR A 31 2.92 0.49 5.05
C THR A 31 1.72 -0.28 4.53
N VAL A 32 0.82 -0.66 5.44
CA VAL A 32 -0.50 -1.14 5.05
C VAL A 32 -1.28 0.11 4.63
N PRO A 33 -1.74 0.23 3.37
CA PRO A 33 -2.51 1.39 2.95
C PRO A 33 -3.77 1.50 3.81
N SER A 34 -4.16 2.73 4.10
CA SER A 34 -5.24 3.11 5.03
C SER A 34 -6.57 2.44 4.69
N ASN A 35 -6.77 1.21 5.17
CA ASN A 35 -8.02 0.45 5.25
C ASN A 35 -7.82 -0.89 6.02
N SER A 36 -7.08 -0.85 7.12
CA SER A 36 -6.85 -2.01 8.02
C SER A 36 -6.38 -3.30 7.35
N GLY A 37 -5.62 -3.23 6.26
CA GLY A 37 -5.09 -4.44 5.58
C GLY A 37 -6.16 -5.32 4.92
N LYS A 38 -7.43 -4.91 4.95
CA LYS A 38 -8.46 -5.43 4.07
C LYS A 38 -8.17 -4.77 2.73
N GLY A 39 -7.72 -5.54 1.74
CA GLY A 39 -7.59 -5.12 0.35
C GLY A 39 -8.95 -4.68 -0.20
N GLY A 40 -9.40 -3.51 0.22
CA GLY A 40 -10.68 -2.95 -0.15
C GLY A 40 -10.68 -2.69 -1.64
N LYS A 41 -11.79 -3.03 -2.29
CA LYS A 41 -12.20 -2.46 -3.56
C LYS A 41 -11.94 -0.95 -3.46
N GLY A 42 -10.93 -0.44 -4.17
CA GLY A 42 -10.60 0.99 -4.22
C GLY A 42 -11.81 1.78 -4.70
N GLN A 43 -11.70 3.11 -4.84
CA GLN A 43 -12.84 3.86 -5.35
C GLN A 43 -13.21 3.37 -6.76
N LYS A 44 -14.50 3.44 -7.11
CA LYS A 44 -14.97 3.07 -8.45
C LYS A 44 -14.39 4.06 -9.45
N CYS A 45 -13.62 3.55 -10.40
CA CYS A 45 -13.12 4.34 -11.51
C CYS A 45 -14.28 4.70 -12.45
N PRO A 46 -14.63 5.98 -12.67
CA PRO A 46 -15.68 6.34 -13.62
C PRO A 46 -15.31 5.97 -15.07
N ASN A 47 -14.02 5.86 -15.39
CA ASN A 47 -13.55 5.50 -16.74
C ASN A 47 -13.70 4.00 -17.06
N CYS A 48 -13.38 3.11 -16.11
CA CYS A 48 -13.37 1.65 -16.37
C CYS A 48 -14.32 0.85 -15.46
N ASN A 49 -15.11 1.53 -14.63
CA ASN A 49 -16.07 0.97 -13.67
C ASN A 49 -15.50 -0.02 -12.63
N LYS A 50 -14.17 -0.13 -12.53
CA LYS A 50 -13.50 -1.01 -11.55
C LYS A 50 -13.19 -0.28 -10.25
N TYR A 51 -13.34 -1.00 -9.15
CA TYR A 51 -13.01 -0.53 -7.81
C TYR A 51 -11.52 -0.69 -7.52
N THR A 52 -10.70 0.06 -8.25
CA THR A 52 -9.24 -0.04 -8.23
C THR A 52 -8.57 1.34 -8.21
N VAL A 53 -9.33 2.40 -7.89
CA VAL A 53 -8.75 3.73 -7.71
C VAL A 53 -8.17 3.84 -6.31
N PHE A 54 -6.87 4.02 -6.25
CA PHE A 54 -6.11 4.24 -5.02
C PHE A 54 -5.21 5.46 -5.23
N ASN A 55 -5.14 6.35 -4.24
CA ASN A 55 -4.33 7.56 -4.33
C ASN A 55 -4.58 8.35 -5.64
N ASN A 56 -5.85 8.52 -6.00
CA ASN A 56 -6.29 9.20 -7.21
C ASN A 56 -5.75 8.62 -8.53
N LYS A 57 -5.35 7.34 -8.53
CA LYS A 57 -4.91 6.64 -9.74
C LYS A 57 -5.63 5.30 -9.83
N CYS A 58 -6.21 5.02 -10.99
CA CYS A 58 -6.77 3.70 -11.27
C CYS A 58 -5.66 2.72 -11.64
N SER A 59 -5.46 1.68 -10.84
CA SER A 59 -4.47 0.64 -11.15
C SER A 59 -4.85 -0.24 -12.34
N SER A 60 -6.13 -0.28 -12.74
CA SER A 60 -6.57 -1.13 -13.87
C SER A 60 -6.53 -0.44 -15.23
N CYS A 61 -6.68 0.89 -15.32
CA CYS A 61 -6.70 1.60 -16.61
C CYS A 61 -5.74 2.79 -16.68
N GLY A 62 -5.03 3.09 -15.59
CA GLY A 62 -4.05 4.18 -15.55
C GLY A 62 -4.62 5.59 -15.41
N ALA A 63 -5.95 5.76 -15.40
CA ALA A 63 -6.61 7.05 -15.22
C ALA A 63 -6.14 7.74 -13.92
N LYS A 64 -5.82 9.03 -14.01
CA LYS A 64 -5.45 9.90 -12.87
C LYS A 64 -6.60 10.85 -12.60
N PHE A 65 -6.98 10.98 -11.34
CA PHE A 65 -8.02 11.88 -10.85
C PHE A 65 -7.33 13.05 -10.13
N SER A 66 -7.78 14.28 -10.38
CA SER A 66 -7.30 15.44 -9.62
C SER A 66 -8.29 15.70 -8.48
N LYS A 67 -7.83 16.26 -7.36
CA LYS A 67 -8.61 16.50 -6.12
C LYS A 67 -9.85 17.42 -6.28
N ASN A 68 -10.25 17.74 -7.50
CA ASN A 68 -11.35 18.65 -7.80
C ASN A 68 -12.54 17.99 -8.52
N ASP A 69 -12.51 16.66 -8.66
CA ASP A 69 -13.50 15.86 -9.41
C ASP A 69 -14.06 14.67 -8.61
N ILE A 70 -14.12 14.77 -7.27
CA ILE A 70 -14.83 13.81 -6.39
C ILE A 70 -15.84 14.53 -5.51
#